data_AF-A0A6B9FGE6-F1
#
_entry.id   AF-A0A6B9FGE6-F1
#
_cell.length_a   1.000
_cell.length_b   1.000
_cell.length_c   1.000
_cell.angle_alpha   90.00
_cell.angle_beta   90.00
_cell.angle_gamma   90.00
#
_symmetry.space_group_name_H-M   'P 1'
#
loop_
_entity.id
_entity.type
_entity.pdbx_description
1 polymer ?
#
loop_
_entity_poly.entity_id
_entity_poly.type
_entity_poly.pdbx_seq_one_letter_code
_entity_poly.pdbx_strand_id
1 'polypeptide(L)' 'MPHNQFRVTLETRDGRRVLTAAAEREAALMAESVLRRYEGEPFTVGFCVDCEDREASRRIAFYLTDLVLELDLA' A
#
# COMPACT_ATOMS: atom_id res chain seq x y z
N MET A 1 7.52 0.35 -24.34
CA MET A 1 6.22 -0.01 -23.73
C MET A 1 6.40 0.07 -22.22
N PRO A 2 5.70 0.91 -21.44
CA PRO A 2 5.88 0.84 -20.01
C PRO A 2 4.95 -0.26 -19.48
N HIS A 3 5.52 -1.42 -19.16
CA HIS A 3 4.85 -2.49 -18.42
C HIS A 3 5.13 -2.42 -16.91
N ASN A 4 5.65 -1.30 -16.40
CA ASN A 4 5.76 -1.07 -14.95
C ASN A 4 4.42 -0.62 -14.38
N GLN A 5 3.47 -1.56 -14.24
CA GLN A 5 2.34 -1.34 -13.34
C GLN A 5 2.74 -1.72 -11.91
N PHE A 6 2.40 -0.83 -10.99
CA PHE A 6 2.50 -1.05 -9.56
C PHE A 6 1.23 -1.70 -9.09
N ARG A 7 1.34 -2.87 -8.47
CA ARG A 7 0.20 -3.57 -7.87
C ARG A 7 0.38 -3.59 -6.36
N VAL A 8 -0.55 -3.00 -5.64
CA VAL A 8 -0.60 -3.08 -4.17
C VAL A 8 -1.80 -3.92 -3.78
N THR A 9 -1.53 -5.06 -3.16
CA THR A 9 -2.56 -5.86 -2.50
C THR A 9 -2.67 -5.39 -1.06
N LEU A 10 -3.88 -5.05 -0.62
CA LEU A 10 -4.21 -4.77 0.77
C LEU A 10 -5.11 -5.91 1.27
N GLU A 11 -4.81 -6.46 2.43
CA GLU A 11 -5.65 -7.43 3.13
C GLU A 11 -6.21 -6.73 4.36
N THR A 12 -7.49 -6.39 4.34
CA THR A 12 -8.16 -5.70 5.46
C THR A 12 -9.21 -6.60 6.10
N ARG A 13 -9.80 -6.19 7.23
CA ARG A 13 -10.96 -6.90 7.82
C ARG A 13 -12.15 -7.04 6.87
N ASP A 14 -12.30 -6.10 5.94
CA ASP A 14 -13.39 -6.09 4.95
C ASP A 14 -13.06 -6.97 3.73
N GLY A 15 -11.87 -7.57 3.73
CA GLY A 15 -11.38 -8.48 2.69
C GLY A 15 -10.18 -7.96 1.93
N ARG A 16 -9.84 -8.66 0.86
CA ARG A 16 -8.69 -8.33 0.01
C ARG A 16 -9.04 -7.29 -1.03
N ARG A 17 -8.26 -6.21 -1.11
CA ARG A 17 -8.31 -5.21 -2.17
C ARG A 17 -7.03 -5.23 -2.99
N VAL A 18 -7.15 -5.02 -4.29
CA VAL A 18 -6.02 -4.93 -5.21
C VAL A 18 -6.08 -3.58 -5.90
N LEU A 19 -5.02 -2.81 -5.75
CA LEU A 19 -4.83 -1.50 -6.37
C LEU A 19 -3.78 -1.64 -7.46
N THR A 20 -4.01 -1.03 -8.61
CA THR A 20 -3.08 -1.01 -9.74
C THR A 20 -2.88 0.42 -10.22
N ALA A 21 -1.64 0.85 -10.37
CA ALA A 21 -1.29 2.19 -10.82
C ALA A 21 -0.13 2.17 -11.81
N ALA A 22 -0.02 3.19 -12.65
CA ALA A 22 1.07 3.32 -13.61
C ALA A 22 2.31 3.99 -13.00
N ALA A 23 2.16 4.67 -11.86
CA ALA A 23 3.23 5.38 -11.18
C ALA A 23 3.38 4.96 -9.72
N GLU A 24 4.63 4.97 -9.23
CA GLU A 24 4.98 4.62 -7.85
C GLU A 24 4.18 5.47 -6.84
N ARG A 25 4.18 6.79 -7.07
CA ARG A 25 3.47 7.75 -6.21
C ARG A 25 1.96 7.55 -6.21
N GLU A 26 1.39 7.21 -7.35
CA GLU A 26 -0.04 6.95 -7.46
C GLU A 26 -0.43 5.71 -6.67
N ALA A 27 0.33 4.61 -6.80
CA ALA A 27 0.14 3.40 -6.00
C ALA A 27 0.22 3.68 -4.49
N ALA A 28 1.23 4.44 -4.06
CA ALA A 28 1.41 4.80 -2.66
C ALA A 28 0.22 5.61 -2.11
N LEU A 29 -0.23 6.65 -2.81
CA LEU A 29 -1.34 7.50 -2.38
C LEU A 29 -2.69 6.76 -2.39
N MET A 30 -2.91 5.87 -3.36
CA MET A 30 -4.11 5.03 -3.38
C MET A 30 -4.13 4.07 -2.20
N ALA A 31 -3.00 3.45 -1.89
CA ALA A 31 -2.86 2.55 -0.75
C ALA A 31 -3.05 3.31 0.58
N GLU A 32 -2.41 4.47 0.73
CA GLU A 32 -2.60 5.37 1.88
C GLU A 32 -4.07 5.72 2.09
N SER A 33 -4.78 6.11 1.03
CA SER A 33 -6.21 6.47 1.12
C SER A 33 -7.07 5.33 1.64
N VAL A 34 -6.69 4.08 1.38
CA VAL A 34 -7.38 2.91 1.93
C VAL A 34 -6.96 2.70 3.39
N LEU A 35 -5.67 2.77 3.71
CA LEU A 35 -5.14 2.57 5.06
C LEU A 35 -5.70 3.58 6.07
N ARG A 36 -5.81 4.86 5.70
CA ARG A 36 -6.40 5.90 6.56
C ARG A 36 -7.86 5.66 6.94
N ARG A 37 -8.58 4.78 6.24
CA ARG A 37 -9.95 4.40 6.64
C ARG A 37 -9.98 3.46 7.84
N TYR A 38 -8.84 2.87 8.21
CA TYR A 38 -8.66 1.96 9.33
C TYR A 38 -7.76 2.58 10.41
N GLU A 39 -7.66 3.91 10.45
CA GLU A 39 -7.01 4.64 11.55
C GLU A 39 -7.61 4.20 12.89
N GLY A 40 -6.76 3.83 13.87
CA GLY A 40 -7.20 3.23 15.14
C GLY A 40 -7.53 1.73 15.10
N GLU A 41 -7.45 1.05 13.95
CA GLU A 41 -7.62 -0.41 13.80
C GLU A 41 -6.44 -1.13 13.08
N PRO A 42 -5.20 -0.94 13.55
CA PRO A 42 -3.97 -1.21 12.79
C PRO A 42 -3.67 -2.70 12.57
N PHE A 43 -4.04 -3.57 13.52
CA PHE A 43 -3.82 -5.02 13.40
C PHE A 43 -4.72 -5.71 12.37
N THR A 44 -5.64 -4.97 11.74
CA THR A 44 -6.59 -5.54 10.77
C THR A 44 -6.12 -5.41 9.32
N VAL A 45 -4.98 -4.75 9.06
CA VAL A 45 -4.54 -4.47 7.70
C VAL A 45 -3.11 -4.95 7.43
N GLY A 46 -2.98 -5.92 6.52
CA GLY A 46 -1.73 -6.32 5.89
C GLY A 46 -1.63 -5.78 4.46
N PHE A 47 -0.42 -5.77 3.88
CA PHE A 47 -0.24 -5.39 2.48
C PHE A 47 0.94 -6.11 1.81
N CYS A 48 0.87 -6.20 0.48
CA CYS A 48 1.92 -6.70 -0.40
C CYS A 48 2.05 -5.76 -1.60
N VAL A 49 3.29 -5.50 -2.04
CA VAL A 49 3.58 -4.63 -3.19
C VAL A 49 4.32 -5.44 -4.25
N ASP A 50 3.70 -5.57 -5.42
CA ASP A 50 4.22 -6.29 -6.58
C ASP A 50 4.49 -5.28 -7.72
N CYS A 51 5.72 -5.27 -8.24
CA CYS A 51 6.12 -4.49 -9.41
C CYS A 51 7.45 -5.02 -9.97
N GLU A 52 7.72 -4.80 -11.26
CA GLU A 52 8.96 -5.26 -11.93
C GLU A 52 10.21 -4.58 -11.35
N ASP A 53 10.09 -3.32 -10.91
CA ASP A 53 11.13 -2.58 -10.21
C ASP A 53 11.10 -2.89 -8.70
N ARG A 54 12.00 -3.77 -8.26
CA ARG A 54 12.15 -4.16 -6.86
C ARG A 54 12.46 -3.00 -5.93
N GLU A 55 13.25 -2.02 -6.36
CA GLU A 55 13.61 -0.88 -5.53
C GLU A 55 12.40 0.03 -5.35
N ALA A 56 11.61 0.23 -6.40
CA ALA A 56 10.35 0.96 -6.29
C ALA A 56 9.32 0.24 -5.40
N SER A 57 9.18 -1.08 -5.54
CA SER A 57 8.34 -1.88 -4.63
C SER A 57 8.78 -1.73 -3.18
N ARG A 58 10.09 -1.73 -2.93
CA ARG A 58 10.67 -1.57 -1.60
C ARG A 58 10.40 -0.18 -1.02
N ARG A 59 10.52 0.89 -1.82
CA ARG A 59 10.18 2.26 -1.39
C ARG A 59 8.71 2.39 -1.01
N ILE A 60 7.79 1.86 -1.82
CA ILE A 60 6.36 1.85 -1.49
C ILE A 60 6.12 1.05 -0.21
N ALA A 61 6.72 -0.15 -0.07
CA ALA A 61 6.53 -0.99 1.11
C ALA A 61 7.01 -0.30 2.40
N PHE A 62 8.18 0.36 2.38
CA PHE A 62 8.66 1.13 3.52
C PHE A 62 7.73 2.29 3.85
N TYR A 63 7.30 3.04 2.85
CA TYR A 63 6.38 4.15 3.03
C TYR A 63 5.06 3.70 3.67
N LEU A 64 4.46 2.60 3.18
CA LEU A 64 3.22 2.07 3.75
C LEU A 64 3.43 1.47 5.15
N THR A 65 4.61 0.92 5.44
CA THR A 65 4.94 0.41 6.78
C THR A 65 4.99 1.56 7.78
N ASP A 66 5.68 2.64 7.43
CA ASP A 66 5.78 3.85 8.26
C ASP A 66 4.39 4.45 8.51
N LEU A 67 3.58 4.58 7.45
CA LEU A 67 2.20 5.05 7.56
C LEU A 67 1.34 4.17 8.48
N VAL A 68 1.44 2.83 8.41
CA VAL A 68 0.67 1.95 9.30
C VAL A 68 1.08 2.15 10.76
N LEU A 69 2.37 2.37 11.03
CA LEU A 69 2.85 2.69 12.38
C LEU A 69 2.36 4.06 12.86
N GLU A 70 2.34 5.08 11.99
CA GLU A 70 1.75 6.39 12.33
C GLU A 70 0.26 6.27 12.70
N LEU A 71 -0.50 5.48 11.94
CA LEU A 71 -1.94 5.26 12.18
C LEU A 71 -2.24 4.37 13.40
N ASP A 72 -1.27 3.58 13.87
CA ASP A 72 -1.35 2.82 15.13
C ASP A 72 -1.12 3.72 16.35
N LEU A 73 -0.36 4.80 16.18
CA LEU A 73 0.00 5.73 17.26
C LEU A 73 -0.94 6.94 17.38
N ALA A 74 -1.86 7.13 16.44
CA ALA A 74 -2.82 8.24 16.37
C ALA A 74 -4.11 7.97 17.16
#